data_AF-A0A7Z9C0T7-F1
#
_entry.id   AF-A0A7Z9C0T7-F1
#
_cell.length_a   1.000
_cell.length_b   1.000
_cell.length_c   1.000
_cell.angle_alpha   90.00
_cell.angle_beta   90.00
_cell.angle_gamma   90.00
#
_symmetry.space_group_name_H-M   'P 1'
#
loop_
_entity.id
_entity.type
_entity.pdbx_description
1 polymer ?
#
loop_
_entity_poly.entity_id
_entity_poly.type
_entity_poly.pdbx_seq_one_letter_code
_entity_poly.pdbx_strand_id
1 'polypeptide(L)'
;MGADLLVENNLAELATSRAYYAMFYIASAFLLAKNLSFSSHSAVISAFGREFAKDNQKFREFHRALIDAQDMRNRSDYDLDVNITTSEAKQQIDIAKQFMNFWETYQKSLGA
;
A
#
# COMPACT_ATOMS: atom_id res chain seq x y z
N MET A 1 4.81 7.90 10.00
CA MET A 1 3.86 7.97 8.86
C MET A 1 2.62 8.68 9.38
N GLY A 2 1.88 9.45 8.57
CA GLY A 2 0.67 10.15 9.08
C GLY A 2 -0.39 9.21 9.68
N ALA A 3 -0.41 7.94 9.25
CA ALA A 3 -1.27 6.90 9.79
C ALA A 3 -0.98 6.52 11.26
N ASP A 4 0.26 6.69 11.74
CA ASP A 4 0.62 6.40 13.14
C ASP A 4 -0.16 7.30 14.11
N LEU A 5 -0.24 8.60 13.79
CA LEU A 5 -0.99 9.59 14.58
C LEU A 5 -2.50 9.26 14.66
N LEU A 6 -3.07 8.69 13.60
CA LEU A 6 -4.48 8.32 13.57
C LEU A 6 -4.76 7.13 14.50
N VAL A 7 -3.86 6.15 14.54
CA VAL A 7 -3.94 5.04 15.49
C VAL A 7 -3.85 5.53 16.94
N GLU A 8 -2.94 6.45 17.24
CA GLU A 8 -2.79 7.04 18.58
C GLU A 8 -4.06 7.77 19.05
N ASN A 9 -4.87 8.25 18.11
CA ASN A 9 -6.14 8.95 18.39
C ASN A 9 -7.37 8.03 18.25
N ASN A 10 -7.20 6.70 18.24
CA ASN A 10 -8.28 5.72 18.10
C ASN A 10 -9.07 5.82 16.77
N LEU A 11 -8.43 6.30 15.70
CA LEU A 11 -9.02 6.45 14.36
C LEU A 11 -8.48 5.36 13.43
N ALA A 12 -8.72 4.09 13.75
CA ALA A 12 -8.16 2.93 13.05
C ALA A 12 -8.60 2.83 11.57
N GLU A 13 -9.85 3.19 11.28
CA GLU A 13 -10.40 3.29 9.92
C GLU A 13 -9.62 4.29 9.06
N LEU A 14 -9.48 5.53 9.54
CA LEU A 14 -8.72 6.56 8.85
C LEU A 14 -7.25 6.18 8.70
N ALA A 15 -6.66 5.54 9.72
CA ALA A 15 -5.30 5.06 9.66
C ALA A 15 -5.08 4.02 8.55
N THR A 16 -6.04 3.11 8.37
CA THR A 16 -6.03 2.10 7.32
C THR A 16 -6.11 2.73 5.94
N SER A 17 -7.01 3.70 5.75
CA SER A 17 -7.12 4.44 4.48
C SER A 17 -5.79 5.13 4.14
N ARG A 18 -5.11 5.73 5.12
CA ARG A 18 -3.79 6.34 4.92
C ARG A 18 -2.68 5.34 4.63
N ALA A 19 -2.68 4.17 5.26
CA ALA A 19 -1.75 3.10 4.96
C ALA A 19 -1.92 2.59 3.50
N TYR A 20 -3.17 2.38 3.07
CA TYR A 20 -3.49 2.03 1.68
C TYR A 20 -2.92 3.05 0.68
N TYR A 21 -3.20 4.35 0.88
CA TYR A 21 -2.71 5.37 -0.04
C TYR A 21 -1.18 5.44 -0.08
N ALA A 22 -0.49 5.22 1.05
CA ALA A 22 0.97 5.12 1.06
C ALA A 22 1.44 3.97 0.14
N MET A 23 0.88 2.76 0.30
CA MET A 23 1.22 1.63 -0.56
C MET A 23 0.89 1.89 -2.03
N PHE A 24 -0.27 2.50 -2.32
CA PHE A 24 -0.70 2.84 -3.67
C PHE A 24 0.27 3.79 -4.37
N TYR A 25 0.73 4.84 -3.69
CA TYR A 25 1.71 5.77 -4.26
C TYR A 25 3.08 5.14 -4.44
N ILE A 26 3.50 4.26 -3.53
CA ILE A 26 4.76 3.51 -3.70
C ILE A 26 4.68 2.59 -4.93
N ALA A 27 3.59 1.83 -5.08
CA ALA A 27 3.38 1.00 -6.27
C ALA A 27 3.34 1.83 -7.57
N SER A 28 2.72 3.01 -7.52
CA SER A 28 2.71 3.97 -8.62
C SER A 28 4.12 4.46 -8.97
N ALA A 29 4.96 4.72 -7.97
CA ALA A 29 6.35 5.14 -8.17
C ALA A 29 7.20 4.03 -8.83
N PHE A 30 7.01 2.77 -8.43
CA PHE A 30 7.61 1.63 -9.11
C PHE A 30 7.24 1.55 -10.60
N LEU A 31 5.95 1.73 -10.92
CA LEU A 31 5.49 1.74 -12.31
C LEU A 31 6.06 2.93 -13.09
N LEU A 32 6.12 4.11 -12.45
CA LEU A 32 6.68 5.31 -13.06
C LEU A 32 8.18 5.15 -13.39
N ALA A 33 8.94 4.42 -12.56
CA ALA A 33 10.33 4.07 -12.86
C ALA A 33 10.49 3.21 -14.12
N LYS A 34 9.42 2.54 -14.59
CA LYS A 34 9.35 1.84 -15.88
C LYS A 34 8.64 2.66 -16.97
N ASN A 35 8.44 3.96 -16.77
CA ASN A 35 7.67 4.87 -17.64
C ASN A 35 6.19 4.46 -17.84
N LEU A 36 5.60 3.78 -16.85
CA LEU A 36 4.19 3.38 -16.87
C LEU A 36 3.38 4.24 -15.90
N SER A 37 2.20 4.71 -16.32
CA SER A 37 1.26 5.44 -15.47
C SER A 37 -0.18 5.04 -15.76
N PHE A 38 -1.04 5.11 -14.75
CA PHE A 38 -2.42 4.65 -14.82
C PHE A 38 -3.32 5.62 -14.04
N SER A 39 -4.56 5.78 -14.49
CA SER A 39 -5.52 6.76 -13.95
C SER A 39 -6.50 6.19 -12.92
N SER A 40 -6.44 4.89 -12.62
CA SER A 40 -7.34 4.25 -11.67
C SER A 40 -6.59 3.34 -10.68
N HIS A 41 -7.18 3.16 -9.49
CA HIS A 41 -6.62 2.29 -8.45
C HIS A 41 -6.45 0.85 -8.94
N SER A 42 -7.49 0.28 -9.55
CA SER A 42 -7.46 -1.10 -10.06
C SER A 42 -6.40 -1.31 -11.14
N ALA A 43 -6.18 -0.29 -12.00
CA ALA A 43 -5.16 -0.37 -13.05
C ALA A 43 -3.74 -0.35 -12.47
N VAL A 44 -3.46 0.49 -11.47
CA VAL A 44 -2.17 0.52 -10.77
C VAL A 44 -1.88 -0.83 -10.11
N ILE A 45 -2.84 -1.38 -9.37
CA ILE A 45 -2.67 -2.65 -8.65
C ILE A 45 -2.39 -3.78 -9.64
N SER A 46 -3.22 -3.89 -10.68
CA SER A 46 -3.05 -4.91 -11.73
C SER A 46 -1.72 -4.78 -12.46
N ALA A 47 -1.32 -3.56 -12.80
CA ALA A 47 -0.04 -3.30 -13.47
C ALA A 47 1.14 -3.64 -12.56
N PHE A 48 1.10 -3.24 -11.28
CA PHE A 48 2.15 -3.57 -10.34
C PHE A 48 2.36 -5.08 -10.22
N GLY A 49 1.26 -5.85 -10.09
CA GLY A 49 1.32 -7.31 -10.10
C GLY A 49 1.92 -7.87 -11.38
N ARG A 50 1.50 -7.37 -12.56
CA ARG A 50 2.00 -7.82 -13.86
C ARG A 50 3.50 -7.54 -14.05
N GLU A 51 3.95 -6.35 -13.66
CA GLU A 51 5.29 -5.84 -13.98
C GLU A 51 6.38 -6.27 -12.99
N PHE A 52 6.02 -6.58 -11.74
CA PHE A 52 6.99 -6.84 -10.67
C PHE A 52 6.81 -8.18 -9.95
N ALA A 53 5.59 -8.71 -9.85
CA ALA A 53 5.31 -9.85 -8.96
C ALA A 53 5.70 -11.22 -9.56
N LYS A 54 5.94 -11.32 -10.88
CA LYS A 54 6.26 -12.62 -11.50
C LYS A 54 7.56 -13.23 -10.97
N ASP A 55 8.62 -12.44 -10.85
CA ASP A 55 9.97 -12.99 -10.66
C ASP A 55 10.56 -12.73 -9.28
N ASN A 56 9.81 -12.10 -8.37
CA ASN A 56 10.31 -11.69 -7.07
C ASN A 56 9.27 -11.90 -5.97
N GLN A 57 9.67 -12.67 -4.95
CA GLN A 57 8.79 -13.03 -3.83
C GLN A 57 8.34 -11.81 -3.02
N LYS A 58 9.22 -10.83 -2.80
CA LYS A 58 8.89 -9.64 -2.02
C LYS A 58 7.87 -8.76 -2.76
N PHE A 59 8.01 -8.62 -4.08
CA PHE A 59 7.00 -7.94 -4.89
C PHE A 59 5.65 -8.65 -4.88
N ARG A 60 5.59 -10.00 -4.82
CA ARG A 60 4.33 -10.74 -4.64
C ARG A 60 3.65 -10.43 -3.31
N GLU A 61 4.43 -10.40 -2.23
CA GLU A 61 3.93 -10.07 -0.90
C GLU A 61 3.32 -8.66 -0.87
N PHE A 62 4.03 -7.67 -1.42
CA PHE A 62 3.51 -6.30 -1.51
C PHE A 62 2.28 -6.18 -2.42
N HIS A 63 2.25 -6.90 -3.54
CA HIS A 63 1.08 -6.91 -4.41
C HIS A 63 -0.15 -7.49 -3.70
N ARG A 64 0.01 -8.61 -2.99
CA ARG A 64 -1.07 -9.19 -2.18
C ARG A 64 -1.54 -8.21 -1.10
N ALA A 65 -0.61 -7.65 -0.34
CA ALA A 65 -0.95 -6.72 0.72
C ALA A 65 -1.63 -5.44 0.21
N LEU A 66 -1.25 -4.96 -0.98
CA LEU A 66 -1.90 -3.81 -1.61
C LEU A 66 -3.36 -4.11 -1.99
N ILE A 67 -3.66 -5.33 -2.47
CA ILE A 67 -5.04 -5.78 -2.72
C ILE A 67 -5.81 -5.81 -1.39
N ASP A 68 -5.25 -6.46 -0.37
CA ASP A 68 -5.90 -6.59 0.94
C ASP A 68 -6.16 -5.21 1.58
N ALA A 69 -5.22 -4.27 1.43
CA ALA A 69 -5.36 -2.89 1.90
C ALA A 69 -6.43 -2.12 1.12
N GLN A 70 -6.57 -2.35 -0.19
CA GLN A 70 -7.63 -1.75 -1.00
C GLN A 70 -9.01 -2.21 -0.52
N ASP A 71 -9.17 -3.51 -0.29
CA ASP A 71 -10.42 -4.08 0.19
C ASP A 71 -10.75 -3.59 1.60
N MET A 72 -9.76 -3.50 2.48
CA MET A 72 -9.93 -2.95 3.83
C MET A 72 -10.30 -1.46 3.80
N ARG A 73 -9.69 -0.66 2.91
CA ARG A 73 -10.05 0.74 2.71
C ARG A 73 -11.47 0.90 2.16
N ASN A 74 -11.89 0.06 1.21
CA ASN A 74 -13.26 0.11 0.68
C ASN A 74 -14.29 -0.22 1.77
N ARG A 75 -14.00 -1.20 2.62
CA ARG A 75 -14.81 -1.52 3.80
C ARG A 75 -14.86 -0.36 4.79
N SER A 76 -13.72 0.24 5.10
CA SER A 76 -13.63 1.39 6.01
C SER A 76 -14.39 2.62 5.53
N ASP A 77 -14.40 2.90 4.23
CA ASP A 77 -14.94 4.16 3.69
C ASP A 77 -16.44 4.07 3.37
N TYR A 78 -17.00 2.86 3.19
CA TYR A 78 -18.33 2.67 2.62
C TYR A 78 -19.24 1.69 3.38
N ASP A 79 -18.72 0.91 4.31
CA ASP A 79 -19.51 -0.05 5.08
C ASP A 79 -19.89 0.55 6.45
N LEU A 80 -21.16 0.45 6.83
CA LEU A 80 -21.70 1.09 8.04
C LEU A 80 -21.39 0.28 9.32
N ASP A 81 -21.04 -1.00 9.18
CA ASP A 81 -20.84 -1.95 10.28
C ASP A 81 -19.40 -2.48 10.40
N VAL A 82 -18.44 -1.83 9.72
CA VAL A 82 -17.04 -2.29 9.73
C VAL A 82 -16.32 -1.82 10.98
N ASN A 83 -15.91 -2.77 11.81
CA ASN A 83 -15.07 -2.53 12.98
C ASN A 83 -13.62 -2.91 12.67
N ILE A 84 -12.82 -1.96 12.15
CA ILE A 84 -11.39 -2.16 11.97
C ILE A 84 -10.69 -2.00 13.32
N THR A 85 -10.02 -3.05 13.75
CA THR A 85 -9.27 -3.01 14.99
C THR A 85 -7.99 -2.19 14.85
N THR A 86 -7.53 -1.61 15.95
CA THR A 86 -6.20 -0.97 16.02
C THR A 86 -5.07 -1.92 15.59
N SER A 87 -5.21 -3.22 15.84
CA SER A 87 -4.20 -4.21 15.45
C SER A 87 -4.11 -4.37 13.93
N GLU A 88 -5.25 -4.46 13.26
CA GLU A 88 -5.31 -4.54 11.79
C GLU A 88 -4.75 -3.27 11.16
N ALA A 89 -5.12 -2.09 11.68
CA ALA A 89 -4.57 -0.82 11.20
C ALA A 89 -3.04 -0.77 11.37
N LYS A 90 -2.51 -1.16 12.54
CA LYS A 90 -1.05 -1.23 12.78
C LYS A 90 -0.34 -2.19 11.84
N GLN A 91 -0.94 -3.33 11.52
CA GLN A 91 -0.39 -4.28 10.57
C GLN A 91 -0.28 -3.65 9.16
N GLN A 92 -1.32 -2.95 8.70
CA GLN A 92 -1.27 -2.26 7.40
C GLN A 92 -0.21 -1.15 7.38
N ILE A 93 -0.08 -0.40 8.47
CA ILE A 93 0.96 0.63 8.60
C ILE A 93 2.37 0.03 8.54
N ASP A 94 2.60 -1.09 9.23
CA ASP A 94 3.90 -1.75 9.22
C ASP A 94 4.28 -2.24 7.81
N ILE A 95 3.34 -2.88 7.12
CA ILE A 95 3.54 -3.29 5.72
C ILE A 95 3.84 -2.08 4.83
N ALA A 96 3.12 -0.97 5.01
CA ALA A 96 3.35 0.25 4.22
C ALA A 96 4.75 0.82 4.46
N LYS A 97 5.25 0.79 5.71
CA LYS A 97 6.63 1.17 6.05
C LYS A 97 7.65 0.23 5.41
N GLN A 98 7.41 -1.07 5.45
CA GLN A 98 8.28 -2.05 4.77
C GLN A 98 8.35 -1.80 3.27
N PHE A 99 7.21 -1.50 2.63
CA PHE A 99 7.14 -1.22 1.20
C PHE A 99 7.88 0.07 0.83
N MET A 100 7.76 1.11 1.68
CA MET A 100 8.49 2.38 1.52
C MET A 100 10.00 2.17 1.61
N ASN A 101 10.47 1.48 2.65
CA ASN A 101 11.90 1.17 2.82
C ASN A 101 12.45 0.36 1.64
N PHE A 102 11.65 -0.56 1.10
CA PHE A 102 12.02 -1.34 -0.07
C PHE A 102 12.15 -0.47 -1.32
N TRP A 103 11.22 0.46 -1.54
CA TRP A 103 11.31 1.46 -2.61
C TRP A 103 12.56 2.34 -2.49
N GLU A 104 12.85 2.88 -1.32
CA GLU A 104 14.05 3.70 -1.09
C GLU A 104 15.35 2.95 -1.41
N THR A 105 15.40 1.66 -1.08
CA THR A 105 16.53 0.78 -1.41
C THR A 105 16.61 0.52 -2.92
N TYR A 106 15.47 0.25 -3.55
CA TYR A 106 15.38 0.02 -4.99
C TYR A 106 15.82 1.26 -5.80
N GLN A 107 15.36 2.47 -5.42
CA GLN A 107 15.75 3.71 -6.09
C GLN A 107 17.26 3.94 -6.08
N LYS A 108 17.93 3.67 -4.95
CA LYS A 108 19.38 3.79 -4.85
C LYS A 108 20.10 2.85 -5.81
N SER A 109 19.54 1.67 -6.06
CA SER A 109 20.11 0.70 -7.02
C SER A 109 19.88 1.07 -8.49
N LEU A 110 18.90 1.94 -8.80
CA LEU A 110 18.66 2.43 -10.16
C LEU A 110 19.58 3.60 -10.56
N GLY A 111 20.12 4.32 -9.58
CA GLY A 111 21.00 5.46 -9.78
C GLY A 111 22.50 5.16 -9.61
N ALA A 112 22.86 3.90 -9.39
CA ALA A 112 24.23 3.39 -9.32
C ALA A 112 24.61 2.73 -10.65
#